data_AF-A0A540R546-F1
#
_entry.id   AF-A0A540R546-F1
#
_cell.length_a   1.000
_cell.length_b   1.000
_cell.length_c   1.000
_cell.angle_alpha   90.00
_cell.angle_beta   90.00
_cell.angle_gamma   90.00
#
_symmetry.space_group_name_H-M   'P 1'
#
loop_
_entity.id
_entity.type
_entity.pdbx_description
1 polymer ?
#
loop_
_entity_poly.entity_id
_entity_poly.type
_entity_poly.pdbx_seq_one_letter_code
_entity_poly.pdbx_strand_id
1 'polypeptide(L)'
;MSSPIIDLEQARARRQPAESTIIVQVAHVRTDAEVHRQIGINDALTFEEFHEVLATCFALPNEDAPWHFFEHDAARGARIDPAHRVRDFLRRPGQHIDYVWGLWDFTITVAEVYLRDADTPRALCVGGSGSFDVPFDITAINAQLTGDKTINAVLEQVRPEVRDAVVRSRLFDFVPLLQALDLTREVSLPAATLHALASLPREVTLEGRDAFWSTALALTCMGDKQLTESVLTTTLEALGWVDDSGAPLLADAALNLCADSLAVLTQVRATGPEALAPVDRLDLFRALLRR
;
A
#
# COMPACT_ATOMS: atom_id res chain seq x y z
N MET A 1 24.39 -33.19 -35.06
CA MET A 1 24.34 -31.80 -34.55
C MET A 1 22.86 -31.47 -34.31
N SER A 2 22.42 -31.48 -33.05
CA SER A 2 21.02 -31.17 -32.72
C SER A 2 20.88 -29.66 -32.62
N SER A 3 20.00 -29.07 -33.42
CA SER A 3 19.63 -27.66 -33.27
C SER A 3 19.01 -27.43 -31.89
N PRO A 4 19.35 -26.35 -31.17
CA PRO A 4 18.72 -26.06 -29.90
C PRO A 4 17.27 -25.67 -30.15
N ILE A 5 16.35 -26.37 -29.49
CA ILE A 5 14.93 -26.01 -29.41
C ILE A 5 14.86 -24.72 -28.60
N ILE A 6 14.61 -23.59 -29.27
CA ILE A 6 14.39 -22.31 -28.60
C ILE A 6 12.95 -22.30 -28.13
N ASP A 7 12.78 -22.38 -26.81
CA ASP A 7 11.50 -22.12 -26.16
C ASP A 7 11.10 -20.66 -26.41
N LEU A 8 10.12 -20.48 -27.29
CA LEU A 8 9.61 -19.17 -27.72
C LEU A 8 8.93 -18.41 -26.57
N GLU A 9 8.40 -19.11 -25.56
CA GLU A 9 7.80 -18.50 -24.38
C GLU A 9 8.88 -17.98 -23.42
N GLN A 10 9.92 -18.78 -23.14
CA GLN A 10 11.08 -18.29 -22.37
C GLN A 10 11.84 -17.16 -23.09
N ALA A 11 11.93 -17.22 -24.42
CA ALA A 11 12.56 -16.15 -25.21
C ALA A 11 11.72 -14.87 -25.23
N ARG A 12 10.38 -14.96 -25.12
CA ARG A 12 9.47 -13.81 -24.98
C ARG A 12 9.52 -13.21 -23.58
N ALA A 13 9.54 -14.04 -22.53
CA ALA A 13 9.69 -13.60 -21.14
C ALA A 13 11.03 -12.86 -20.92
N ARG A 14 12.12 -13.33 -21.53
CA ARG A 14 13.44 -12.65 -21.50
C ARG A 14 13.50 -11.33 -22.29
N ARG A 15 12.52 -11.07 -23.17
CA ARG A 15 12.47 -9.89 -24.04
C ARG A 15 11.57 -8.77 -23.50
N GLN A 16 10.69 -9.06 -22.56
CA GLN A 16 9.94 -8.01 -21.89
C GLN A 16 10.87 -7.29 -20.91
N PRO A 17 11.11 -5.98 -21.07
CA PRO A 17 11.84 -5.23 -20.08
C PRO A 17 11.09 -5.33 -18.75
N ALA A 18 11.82 -5.65 -17.69
CA ALA A 18 11.26 -5.73 -16.34
C ALA A 18 10.52 -4.42 -16.03
N GLU A 19 9.28 -4.53 -15.58
CA GLU A 19 8.47 -3.38 -15.21
C GLU A 19 9.10 -2.66 -14.03
N SER A 20 8.82 -1.37 -13.91
CA SER A 20 9.35 -0.54 -12.83
C SER A 20 8.22 0.21 -12.15
N THR A 21 8.40 0.47 -10.86
CA THR A 21 7.56 1.41 -10.12
C THR A 21 8.22 2.77 -10.19
N ILE A 22 7.49 3.76 -10.69
CA ILE A 22 7.91 5.17 -10.77
C ILE A 22 7.20 5.92 -9.67
N ILE A 23 7.97 6.59 -8.81
CA ILE A 23 7.42 7.57 -7.86
C ILE A 23 7.39 8.92 -8.57
N VAL A 24 6.19 9.46 -8.74
CA VAL A 24 5.97 10.80 -9.30
C VAL A 24 5.50 11.77 -8.23
N GLN A 25 6.04 12.98 -8.23
CA GLN A 25 5.49 14.13 -7.55
C GLN A 25 4.62 14.91 -8.53
N VAL A 26 3.34 15.02 -8.23
CA VAL A 26 2.38 15.79 -9.01
C VAL A 26 2.03 17.02 -8.21
N ALA A 27 2.25 18.20 -8.78
CA ALA A 27 1.98 19.47 -8.12
C ALA A 27 1.08 20.34 -8.98
N HIS A 28 0.13 21.00 -8.32
CA HIS A 28 -0.59 22.14 -8.84
C HIS A 28 -0.31 23.33 -7.91
N VAL A 29 0.37 24.32 -8.46
CA VAL A 29 0.80 25.52 -7.73
C VAL A 29 -0.07 26.68 -8.16
N ARG A 30 -0.83 27.24 -7.21
CA ARG A 30 -1.51 28.52 -7.36
C ARG A 30 -0.79 29.59 -6.55
N THR A 31 -1.14 30.85 -6.78
CA THR A 31 -0.65 32.00 -6.00
C THR A 31 -1.03 31.94 -4.51
N ASP A 32 -2.08 31.21 -4.16
CA ASP A 32 -2.69 31.17 -2.82
C ASP A 32 -2.65 29.78 -2.15
N ALA A 33 -2.38 28.71 -2.90
CA ALA A 33 -2.30 27.35 -2.38
C ALA A 33 -1.48 26.42 -3.29
N GLU A 34 -0.79 25.47 -2.69
CA GLU A 34 -0.13 24.37 -3.40
C GLU A 34 -0.79 23.05 -2.99
N VAL A 35 -1.22 22.28 -3.99
CA VAL A 35 -1.70 20.92 -3.80
C VAL A 35 -0.69 19.99 -4.45
N HIS A 36 -0.19 19.01 -3.69
CA HIS A 36 0.72 18.03 -4.25
C HIS A 36 0.37 16.60 -3.82
N ARG A 37 0.73 15.64 -4.66
CA ARG A 37 0.61 14.20 -4.41
C ARG A 37 1.92 13.52 -4.77
N GLN A 38 2.33 12.57 -3.96
CA GLN A 38 3.37 11.60 -4.30
C GLN A 38 2.68 10.28 -4.60
N ILE A 39 2.89 9.76 -5.81
CA ILE A 39 2.17 8.60 -6.33
C ILE A 39 3.17 7.61 -6.90
N GLY A 40 3.12 6.37 -6.44
CA GLY A 40 3.80 5.26 -7.08
C GLY A 40 2.92 4.65 -8.16
N ILE A 41 3.44 4.53 -9.39
CA ILE A 41 2.74 3.92 -10.53
C ILE A 41 3.61 2.88 -11.23
N ASN A 42 2.96 1.86 -11.80
CA ASN A 42 3.61 0.95 -12.73
C ASN A 42 3.94 1.71 -14.04
N ASP A 43 5.19 1.68 -14.47
CA ASP A 43 5.63 2.29 -15.73
C ASP A 43 4.98 1.68 -16.98
N ALA A 44 4.33 0.53 -16.84
CA ALA A 44 3.54 -0.14 -17.87
C ALA A 44 2.20 0.54 -18.17
N LEU A 45 1.69 1.40 -17.25
CA LEU A 45 0.41 2.08 -17.43
C LEU A 45 0.41 2.90 -18.73
N THR A 46 -0.74 2.93 -19.38
CA THR A 46 -1.02 3.94 -20.41
C THR A 46 -1.26 5.30 -19.77
N PHE A 47 -1.16 6.38 -20.55
CA PHE A 47 -1.51 7.71 -20.06
C PHE A 47 -3.01 7.86 -19.77
N GLU A 48 -3.86 7.09 -20.44
CA GLU A 48 -5.29 6.99 -20.11
C GLU A 48 -5.50 6.38 -18.71
N GLU A 49 -4.88 5.23 -18.42
CA GLU A 49 -4.93 4.63 -17.08
C GLU A 49 -4.28 5.54 -16.02
N PHE A 50 -3.21 6.26 -16.38
CA PHE A 50 -2.58 7.22 -15.46
C PHE A 50 -3.49 8.43 -15.19
N HIS A 51 -4.27 8.89 -16.16
CA HIS A 51 -5.30 9.90 -15.94
C HIS A 51 -6.31 9.44 -14.89
N GLU A 52 -6.80 8.20 -14.96
CA GLU A 52 -7.72 7.65 -13.95
C GLU A 52 -7.10 7.68 -12.54
N VAL A 53 -5.82 7.31 -12.42
CA VAL A 53 -5.08 7.38 -11.15
C VAL A 53 -5.01 8.82 -10.63
N LEU A 54 -4.70 9.79 -11.50
CA LEU A 54 -4.66 11.21 -11.12
C LEU A 54 -6.04 11.72 -10.71
N ALA A 55 -7.09 11.34 -11.43
CA ALA A 55 -8.47 11.70 -11.10
C ALA A 55 -8.84 11.22 -9.70
N THR A 56 -8.50 9.98 -9.34
CA THR A 56 -8.68 9.46 -7.98
C THR A 56 -7.83 10.22 -6.94
N CYS A 57 -6.53 10.41 -7.18
CA CYS A 57 -5.62 11.05 -6.22
C CYS A 57 -5.95 12.51 -5.91
N PHE A 58 -6.49 13.23 -6.88
CA PHE A 58 -6.91 14.63 -6.72
C PHE A 58 -8.41 14.80 -6.53
N ALA A 59 -9.16 13.68 -6.48
CA ALA A 59 -10.62 13.66 -6.43
C ALA A 59 -11.26 14.57 -7.50
N LEU A 60 -10.72 14.50 -8.72
CA LEU A 60 -11.23 15.27 -9.83
C LEU A 60 -12.66 14.79 -10.15
N PRO A 61 -13.64 15.71 -10.23
CA PRO A 61 -15.00 15.37 -10.60
C PRO A 61 -15.06 14.54 -11.88
N ASN A 62 -15.94 13.53 -11.90
CA ASN A 62 -16.26 12.78 -13.11
C ASN A 62 -17.22 13.60 -13.98
N GLU A 63 -16.69 14.71 -14.50
CA GLU A 63 -17.31 15.58 -15.49
C GLU A 63 -16.62 15.33 -16.85
N ASP A 64 -17.29 15.59 -17.97
CA ASP A 64 -16.71 15.53 -19.33
C ASP A 64 -15.65 16.65 -19.58
N ALA A 65 -14.90 17.02 -18.54
CA ALA A 65 -13.83 18.00 -18.60
C ALA A 65 -12.70 17.46 -19.49
N PRO A 66 -12.22 18.25 -20.46
CA PRO A 66 -11.15 17.82 -21.34
C PRO A 66 -9.85 17.66 -20.54
N TRP A 67 -9.10 16.58 -20.80
CA TRP A 67 -7.83 16.32 -20.15
C TRP A 67 -6.78 15.87 -21.14
N HIS A 68 -5.53 16.35 -20.98
CA HIS A 68 -4.44 16.09 -21.91
C HIS A 68 -3.09 16.04 -21.17
N PHE A 69 -2.17 15.19 -21.66
CA PHE A 69 -0.76 15.22 -21.27
C PHE A 69 0.08 15.88 -22.35
N PHE A 70 1.15 16.55 -21.94
CA PHE A 70 2.10 17.22 -22.82
C PHE A 70 3.53 16.92 -22.36
N GLU A 71 4.45 16.83 -23.32
CA GLU A 71 5.87 16.90 -23.01
C GLU A 71 6.20 18.24 -22.34
N HIS A 72 7.08 18.24 -21.34
CA HIS A 72 7.45 19.45 -20.63
C HIS A 72 8.49 20.25 -21.42
N ASP A 73 8.11 21.44 -21.89
CA ASP A 73 8.97 22.43 -22.56
C ASP A 73 8.52 23.85 -22.14
N ALA A 74 9.36 24.86 -22.34
CA ALA A 74 9.14 26.25 -21.94
C ALA A 74 7.83 26.87 -22.48
N ALA A 75 7.27 26.33 -23.57
CA ALA A 75 6.02 26.79 -24.18
C ALA A 75 4.92 25.71 -24.24
N ARG A 76 5.01 24.67 -23.38
CA ARG A 76 4.24 23.41 -23.44
C ARG A 76 4.54 22.61 -24.71
N GLY A 77 5.09 21.42 -24.54
CA GLY A 77 5.54 20.58 -25.63
C GLY A 77 4.40 19.90 -26.40
N ALA A 78 4.78 18.90 -27.20
CA ALA A 78 3.82 18.12 -27.97
C ALA A 78 2.83 17.39 -27.06
N ARG A 79 1.58 17.29 -27.51
CA ARG A 79 0.56 16.49 -26.82
C ARG A 79 0.93 15.01 -26.91
N ILE A 80 0.86 14.33 -25.78
CA ILE A 80 1.10 12.90 -25.66
C ILE A 80 -0.19 12.15 -25.95
N ASP A 81 -0.11 11.13 -26.81
CA ASP A 81 -1.21 10.20 -27.08
C ASP A 81 -1.53 9.39 -25.80
N PRO A 82 -2.78 9.40 -25.29
CA PRO A 82 -3.17 8.63 -24.11
C PRO A 82 -2.89 7.12 -24.20
N ALA A 83 -2.83 6.55 -25.41
CA ALA A 83 -2.54 5.14 -25.62
C ALA A 83 -1.06 4.77 -25.43
N HIS A 84 -0.15 5.75 -25.39
CA HIS A 84 1.26 5.50 -25.09
C HIS A 84 1.46 5.13 -23.62
N ARG A 85 2.55 4.40 -23.35
CA ARG A 85 2.91 4.01 -21.99
C ARG A 85 3.67 5.11 -21.28
N VAL A 86 3.49 5.21 -19.98
CA VAL A 86 4.21 6.15 -19.12
C VAL A 86 5.72 5.97 -19.26
N ARG A 87 6.21 4.73 -19.31
CA ARG A 87 7.64 4.43 -19.51
C ARG A 87 8.22 5.05 -20.78
N ASP A 88 7.43 5.40 -21.79
CA ASP A 88 7.99 5.96 -23.02
C ASP A 88 8.45 7.42 -22.83
N PHE A 89 7.97 8.09 -21.79
CA PHE A 89 8.22 9.50 -21.50
C PHE A 89 8.90 9.70 -20.13
N LEU A 90 8.52 8.90 -19.13
CA LEU A 90 9.02 8.95 -17.76
C LEU A 90 9.80 7.67 -17.44
N ARG A 91 11.14 7.75 -17.38
CA ARG A 91 12.04 6.61 -17.07
C ARG A 91 13.06 6.91 -15.98
N ARG A 92 13.33 8.18 -15.69
CA ARG A 92 14.44 8.61 -14.84
C ARG A 92 14.02 9.75 -13.92
N PRO A 93 14.58 9.81 -12.70
CA PRO A 93 14.44 10.96 -11.82
C PRO A 93 14.72 12.29 -12.54
N GLY A 94 13.92 13.31 -12.24
CA GLY A 94 14.02 14.64 -12.83
C GLY A 94 13.42 14.79 -14.23
N GLN A 95 12.74 13.76 -14.77
CA GLN A 95 11.92 13.95 -15.97
C GLN A 95 10.56 14.53 -15.60
N HIS A 96 10.04 15.38 -16.48
CA HIS A 96 8.81 16.12 -16.27
C HIS A 96 7.87 15.99 -17.46
N ILE A 97 6.57 16.00 -17.18
CA ILE A 97 5.50 16.19 -18.17
C ILE A 97 4.45 17.11 -17.55
N ASP A 98 3.65 17.74 -18.40
CA ASP A 98 2.51 18.55 -17.98
C ASP A 98 1.22 17.76 -18.18
N TYR A 99 0.31 17.90 -17.22
CA TYR A 99 -1.03 17.33 -17.28
C TYR A 99 -2.05 18.44 -17.10
N VAL A 100 -3.09 18.43 -17.93
CA VAL A 100 -4.18 19.40 -17.89
C VAL A 100 -5.48 18.66 -17.65
N TRP A 101 -6.32 19.20 -16.78
CA TRP A 101 -7.70 18.77 -16.58
C TRP A 101 -8.61 19.99 -16.50
N GLY A 102 -9.50 20.16 -17.47
CA GLY A 102 -10.30 21.38 -17.61
C GLY A 102 -9.41 22.61 -17.76
N LEU A 103 -9.47 23.51 -16.76
CA LEU A 103 -8.66 24.74 -16.69
C LEU A 103 -7.44 24.61 -15.76
N TRP A 104 -7.20 23.41 -15.23
CA TRP A 104 -6.19 23.17 -14.20
C TRP A 104 -4.94 22.53 -14.82
N ASP A 105 -3.78 23.07 -14.45
CA ASP A 105 -2.47 22.62 -14.94
C ASP A 105 -1.68 21.95 -13.80
N PHE A 106 -1.14 20.78 -14.06
CA PHE A 106 -0.35 20.01 -13.11
C PHE A 106 1.02 19.73 -13.72
N THR A 107 2.08 19.90 -12.93
CA THR A 107 3.41 19.43 -13.29
C THR A 107 3.65 18.08 -12.64
N ILE A 108 4.03 17.07 -13.43
CA ILE A 108 4.36 15.74 -12.98
C ILE A 108 5.86 15.56 -13.10
N THR A 109 6.52 15.25 -12.00
CA THR A 109 7.97 15.07 -11.92
C THR A 109 8.28 13.68 -11.42
N VAL A 110 9.17 12.95 -12.10
CA VAL A 110 9.70 11.69 -11.60
C VAL A 110 10.66 11.98 -10.44
N ALA A 111 10.32 11.51 -9.24
CA ALA A 111 11.18 11.59 -8.08
C ALA A 111 12.15 10.40 -8.06
N GLU A 112 11.62 9.18 -8.16
CA GLU A 112 12.39 7.93 -7.99
C GLU A 112 11.87 6.83 -8.92
N VAL A 113 12.72 5.84 -9.20
CA VAL A 113 12.37 4.67 -10.01
C VAL A 113 12.96 3.42 -9.37
N TYR A 114 12.12 2.41 -9.17
CA TYR A 114 12.47 1.16 -8.53
C TYR A 114 12.16 -0.03 -9.43
N LEU A 115 12.98 -1.08 -9.35
CA LEU A 115 12.62 -2.36 -9.95
C LEU A 115 11.39 -2.91 -9.22
N ARG A 116 10.43 -3.39 -10.00
CA ARG A 116 9.15 -3.84 -9.49
C ARG A 116 9.18 -5.33 -9.17
N ASP A 117 8.59 -5.70 -8.03
CA ASP A 117 8.22 -7.09 -7.73
C ASP A 117 6.77 -7.38 -8.15
N ALA A 118 6.37 -8.65 -8.17
CA ALA A 118 5.04 -9.05 -8.63
C ALA A 118 3.91 -8.52 -7.72
N ASP A 119 4.22 -8.19 -6.46
CA ASP A 119 3.25 -7.89 -5.42
C ASP A 119 3.02 -6.37 -5.23
N THR A 120 3.85 -5.53 -5.85
CA THR A 120 3.65 -4.08 -5.82
C THR A 120 2.29 -3.72 -6.46
N PRO A 121 1.47 -2.82 -5.89
CA PRO A 121 0.24 -2.31 -6.51
C PRO A 121 0.49 -1.59 -7.85
N ARG A 122 -0.48 -1.60 -8.77
CA ARG A 122 -0.36 -0.88 -10.07
C ARG A 122 -0.27 0.63 -9.88
N ALA A 123 -0.97 1.16 -8.87
CA ALA A 123 -0.91 2.55 -8.46
C ALA A 123 -1.13 2.64 -6.94
N LEU A 124 -0.45 3.57 -6.29
CA LEU A 124 -0.60 3.85 -4.86
C LEU A 124 -0.26 5.32 -4.59
N CYS A 125 -1.12 6.03 -3.86
CA CYS A 125 -0.78 7.33 -3.31
C CYS A 125 0.05 7.11 -2.05
N VAL A 126 1.30 7.58 -2.04
CA VAL A 126 2.24 7.38 -0.91
C VAL A 126 2.31 8.60 0.02
N GLY A 127 1.83 9.76 -0.44
CA GLY A 127 1.81 10.97 0.35
C GLY A 127 1.20 12.14 -0.40
N GLY A 128 0.99 13.25 0.30
CA GLY A 128 0.47 14.46 -0.31
C GLY A 128 0.05 15.49 0.73
N SER A 129 -0.21 16.70 0.26
CA SER A 129 -0.82 17.75 1.07
C SER A 129 -1.67 18.68 0.21
N GLY A 130 -2.49 19.49 0.88
CA GLY A 130 -3.43 20.40 0.23
C GLY A 130 -4.71 19.67 -0.20
N SER A 131 -5.81 20.44 -0.19
CA SER A 131 -7.13 19.99 -0.62
C SER A 131 -7.45 20.66 -1.95
N PHE A 132 -8.06 19.91 -2.86
CA PHE A 132 -8.62 20.47 -4.09
C PHE A 132 -10.08 20.85 -3.81
N ASP A 133 -11.02 19.92 -4.01
CA ASP A 133 -12.41 20.07 -3.58
C ASP A 133 -12.73 19.31 -2.28
N VAL A 134 -12.07 18.17 -2.07
CA VAL A 134 -12.22 17.35 -0.86
C VAL A 134 -10.92 17.36 -0.04
N PRO A 135 -11.01 17.20 1.30
CA PRO A 135 -9.84 16.99 2.14
C PRO A 135 -9.00 15.81 1.66
N PHE A 136 -7.68 15.95 1.76
CA PHE A 136 -6.78 14.85 1.44
C PHE A 136 -6.96 13.70 2.43
N ASP A 137 -7.40 12.56 1.92
CA ASP A 137 -7.56 11.30 2.64
C ASP A 137 -6.86 10.19 1.85
N ILE A 138 -5.63 9.90 2.25
CA ILE A 138 -4.79 8.89 1.59
C ILE A 138 -5.43 7.49 1.67
N THR A 139 -6.16 7.20 2.74
CA THR A 139 -6.84 5.92 2.97
C THR A 139 -7.96 5.72 1.96
N ALA A 140 -8.84 6.71 1.82
CA ALA A 140 -9.94 6.66 0.86
C ALA A 140 -9.44 6.61 -0.59
N ILE A 141 -8.37 7.35 -0.91
CA ILE A 141 -7.72 7.33 -2.22
C ILE A 141 -7.16 5.94 -2.54
N ASN A 142 -6.38 5.36 -1.64
CA ASN A 142 -5.73 4.07 -1.88
C ASN A 142 -6.73 2.91 -1.97
N ALA A 143 -7.84 2.97 -1.22
CA ALA A 143 -8.94 2.03 -1.35
C ALA A 143 -9.53 2.05 -2.77
N GLN A 144 -9.72 3.24 -3.36
CA GLN A 144 -10.21 3.38 -4.74
C GLN A 144 -9.18 2.89 -5.78
N LEU A 145 -7.90 3.24 -5.60
CA LEU A 145 -6.83 2.86 -6.54
C LEU A 145 -6.55 1.36 -6.60
N THR A 146 -6.65 0.65 -5.47
CA THR A 146 -6.44 -0.80 -5.45
C THR A 146 -7.65 -1.58 -5.96
N GLY A 147 -8.87 -1.05 -5.77
CA GLY A 147 -10.12 -1.59 -6.27
C GLY A 147 -10.59 -2.87 -5.55
N ASP A 148 -11.90 -3.10 -5.53
CA ASP A 148 -12.53 -4.20 -4.77
C ASP A 148 -11.99 -5.59 -5.13
N LYS A 149 -11.65 -5.84 -6.41
CA LYS A 149 -11.15 -7.16 -6.83
C LYS A 149 -9.77 -7.47 -6.25
N THR A 150 -8.88 -6.48 -6.21
CA THR A 150 -7.53 -6.66 -5.65
C THR A 150 -7.61 -6.74 -4.13
N ILE A 151 -8.42 -5.89 -3.50
CA ILE A 151 -8.69 -5.94 -2.06
C ILE A 151 -9.21 -7.34 -1.68
N ASN A 152 -10.21 -7.85 -2.38
CA ASN A 152 -10.76 -9.17 -2.12
C ASN A 152 -9.72 -10.29 -2.33
N ALA A 153 -8.95 -10.25 -3.42
CA ALA A 153 -7.94 -11.27 -3.70
C ALA A 153 -6.81 -11.30 -2.66
N VAL A 154 -6.42 -10.15 -2.12
CA VAL A 154 -5.43 -10.05 -1.03
C VAL A 154 -6.04 -10.56 0.26
N LEU A 155 -7.20 -10.02 0.64
CA LEU A 155 -7.89 -10.42 1.87
C LEU A 155 -8.25 -11.91 1.87
N GLU A 156 -8.47 -12.52 0.70
CA GLU A 156 -8.69 -13.96 0.52
C GLU A 156 -7.55 -14.84 1.05
N GLN A 157 -6.32 -14.34 1.00
CA GLN A 157 -5.09 -15.02 1.46
C GLN A 157 -4.84 -14.86 2.95
N VAL A 158 -5.49 -13.88 3.58
CA VAL A 158 -5.34 -13.57 5.00
C VAL A 158 -6.35 -14.39 5.81
N ARG A 159 -6.00 -14.66 7.08
CA ARG A 159 -6.92 -15.21 8.07
C ARG A 159 -8.26 -14.46 8.11
N PRO A 160 -9.38 -15.19 8.27
CA PRO A 160 -10.71 -14.59 8.31
C PRO A 160 -10.87 -13.48 9.36
N GLU A 161 -10.23 -13.61 10.52
CA GLU A 161 -10.31 -12.63 11.60
C GLU A 161 -9.63 -11.31 11.24
N VAL A 162 -8.49 -11.37 10.57
CA VAL A 162 -7.78 -10.16 10.10
C VAL A 162 -8.57 -9.51 8.98
N ARG A 163 -9.12 -10.31 8.05
CA ARG A 163 -10.03 -9.81 7.01
C ARG A 163 -11.23 -9.09 7.62
N ASP A 164 -11.86 -9.70 8.62
CA ASP A 164 -13.01 -9.11 9.31
C ASP A 164 -12.63 -7.78 9.99
N ALA A 165 -11.48 -7.72 10.67
CA ALA A 165 -10.99 -6.48 11.28
C ALA A 165 -10.71 -5.36 10.25
N VAL A 166 -10.06 -5.69 9.11
CA VAL A 166 -9.81 -4.72 8.03
C VAL A 166 -11.13 -4.21 7.43
N VAL A 167 -12.09 -5.11 7.18
CA VAL A 167 -13.39 -4.74 6.59
C VAL A 167 -14.24 -3.91 7.56
N ARG A 168 -14.29 -4.27 8.84
CA ARG A 168 -15.05 -3.53 9.86
C ARG A 168 -14.47 -2.15 10.14
N SER A 169 -13.14 -2.05 10.23
CA SER A 169 -12.45 -0.76 10.43
C SER A 169 -12.45 0.13 9.19
N ARG A 170 -12.66 -0.45 8.00
CA ARG A 170 -12.50 0.21 6.69
C ARG A 170 -11.09 0.75 6.44
N LEU A 171 -10.10 0.27 7.19
CA LEU A 171 -8.70 0.66 7.02
C LEU A 171 -8.05 -0.19 5.93
N PHE A 172 -8.38 0.12 4.67
CA PHE A 172 -7.83 -0.58 3.50
C PHE A 172 -6.35 -0.25 3.23
N ASP A 173 -5.74 0.67 3.98
CA ASP A 173 -4.28 0.90 3.96
C ASP A 173 -3.47 -0.33 4.37
N PHE A 174 -4.09 -1.29 5.08
CA PHE A 174 -3.48 -2.58 5.34
C PHE A 174 -3.36 -3.46 4.09
N VAL A 175 -4.15 -3.22 3.04
CA VAL A 175 -4.11 -4.06 1.82
C VAL A 175 -2.75 -3.96 1.12
N PRO A 176 -2.19 -2.77 0.81
CA PRO A 176 -0.82 -2.66 0.31
C PRO A 176 0.23 -3.31 1.21
N LEU A 177 0.07 -3.21 2.54
CA LEU A 177 0.99 -3.83 3.50
C LEU A 177 0.93 -5.36 3.44
N LEU A 178 -0.28 -5.92 3.39
CA LEU A 178 -0.53 -7.36 3.26
C LEU A 178 -0.07 -7.90 1.91
N GLN A 179 -0.18 -7.10 0.84
CA GLN A 179 0.43 -7.40 -0.46
C GLN A 179 1.95 -7.46 -0.37
N ALA A 180 2.58 -6.43 0.21
CA ALA A 180 4.03 -6.35 0.36
C ALA A 180 4.61 -7.47 1.24
N LEU A 181 3.81 -8.03 2.16
CA LEU A 181 4.21 -9.20 2.92
C LEU A 181 4.35 -10.45 2.05
N ASP A 182 3.66 -10.56 0.92
CA ASP A 182 3.59 -11.77 0.08
C ASP A 182 3.26 -13.02 0.93
N LEU A 183 1.98 -13.13 1.32
CA LEU A 183 1.50 -14.24 2.16
C LEU A 183 1.54 -15.60 1.44
N THR A 184 1.73 -15.61 0.11
CA THR A 184 1.87 -16.85 -0.67
C THR A 184 3.26 -17.45 -0.59
N ARG A 185 4.25 -16.65 -0.17
CA ARG A 185 5.62 -17.08 -0.01
C ARG A 185 5.75 -18.22 0.99
N GLU A 186 6.53 -19.24 0.60
CA GLU A 186 6.92 -20.29 1.53
C GLU A 186 7.82 -19.71 2.63
N VAL A 187 7.46 -20.03 3.88
CA VAL A 187 8.20 -19.62 5.08
C VAL A 187 8.96 -20.83 5.65
N SER A 188 10.22 -20.62 6.02
CA SER A 188 11.07 -21.64 6.62
C SER A 188 11.20 -21.39 8.13
N LEU A 189 10.17 -21.77 8.89
CA LEU A 189 10.14 -21.62 10.35
C LEU A 189 10.19 -22.98 11.07
N PRO A 190 10.77 -23.04 12.29
CA PRO A 190 10.70 -24.24 13.11
C PRO A 190 9.25 -24.69 13.38
N ALA A 191 9.00 -26.00 13.42
CA ALA A 191 7.66 -26.55 13.64
C ALA A 191 7.01 -26.08 14.96
N ALA A 192 7.81 -25.92 16.01
CA ALA A 192 7.34 -25.38 17.29
C ALA A 192 6.85 -23.92 17.16
N THR A 193 7.55 -23.10 16.36
CA THR A 193 7.16 -21.72 16.06
C THR A 193 5.86 -21.68 15.26
N LEU A 194 5.74 -22.50 14.21
CA LEU A 194 4.51 -22.61 13.44
C LEU A 194 3.32 -23.03 14.30
N HIS A 195 3.51 -23.99 15.21
CA HIS A 195 2.48 -24.42 16.15
C HIS A 195 2.08 -23.30 17.12
N ALA A 196 3.05 -22.56 17.64
CA ALA A 196 2.81 -21.41 18.52
C ALA A 196 2.01 -20.31 17.79
N LEU A 197 2.39 -19.95 16.56
CA LEU A 197 1.66 -18.96 15.76
C LEU A 197 0.25 -19.42 15.39
N ALA A 198 0.08 -20.72 15.06
CA ALA A 198 -1.23 -21.28 14.74
C ALA A 198 -2.21 -21.22 15.92
N SER A 199 -1.70 -21.13 17.15
CA SER A 199 -2.48 -21.09 18.38
C SER A 199 -3.03 -19.71 18.75
N LEU A 200 -2.73 -18.68 17.95
CA LEU A 200 -3.14 -17.29 18.19
C LEU A 200 -4.42 -16.92 17.41
N PRO A 201 -5.24 -15.99 17.95
CA PRO A 201 -5.16 -15.36 19.28
C PRO A 201 -5.50 -16.32 20.42
N ARG A 202 -5.04 -16.00 21.63
CA ARG A 202 -5.42 -16.63 22.91
C ARG A 202 -6.66 -16.01 23.53
N GLU A 203 -6.92 -14.75 23.20
CA GLU A 203 -8.03 -13.98 23.71
C GLU A 203 -9.37 -14.52 23.20
N VAL A 204 -10.37 -14.57 24.08
CA VAL A 204 -11.70 -15.12 23.78
C VAL A 204 -12.76 -14.05 23.57
N THR A 205 -12.53 -12.83 24.05
CA THR A 205 -13.42 -11.69 23.85
C THR A 205 -13.20 -11.09 22.47
N LEU A 206 -14.24 -10.48 21.87
CA LEU A 206 -14.09 -9.79 20.58
C LEU A 206 -13.07 -8.64 20.69
N GLU A 207 -13.14 -7.87 21.78
CA GLU A 207 -12.23 -6.77 22.08
C GLU A 207 -10.77 -7.22 22.17
N GLY A 208 -10.47 -8.30 22.91
CA GLY A 208 -9.11 -8.82 23.02
C GLY A 208 -8.58 -9.41 21.71
N ARG A 209 -9.45 -10.03 20.91
CA ARG A 209 -9.10 -10.53 19.57
C ARG A 209 -8.82 -9.39 18.59
N ASP A 210 -9.64 -8.34 18.62
CA ASP A 210 -9.43 -7.14 17.79
C ASP A 210 -8.16 -6.41 18.21
N ALA A 211 -7.88 -6.30 19.52
CA ALA A 211 -6.63 -5.76 20.05
C ALA A 211 -5.42 -6.57 19.57
N PHE A 212 -5.50 -7.91 19.58
CA PHE A 212 -4.43 -8.76 19.08
C PHE A 212 -4.19 -8.56 17.58
N TRP A 213 -5.23 -8.64 16.74
CA TRP A 213 -5.05 -8.53 15.29
C TRP A 213 -4.65 -7.13 14.85
N SER A 214 -5.14 -6.09 15.51
CA SER A 214 -4.70 -4.70 15.30
C SER A 214 -3.22 -4.56 15.68
N THR A 215 -2.78 -5.18 16.78
CA THR A 215 -1.38 -5.19 17.19
C THR A 215 -0.51 -5.94 16.17
N ALA A 216 -0.96 -7.10 15.69
CA ALA A 216 -0.25 -7.87 14.68
C ALA A 216 -0.07 -7.06 13.39
N LEU A 217 -1.13 -6.40 12.91
CA LEU A 217 -1.08 -5.50 11.74
C LEU A 217 -0.12 -4.33 11.98
N ALA A 218 -0.20 -3.65 13.13
CA ALA A 218 0.70 -2.55 13.47
C ALA A 218 2.18 -2.98 13.50
N LEU A 219 2.47 -4.17 14.04
CA LEU A 219 3.83 -4.72 14.06
C LEU A 219 4.35 -5.05 12.65
N THR A 220 3.47 -5.38 11.70
CA THR A 220 3.88 -5.63 10.31
C THR A 220 4.37 -4.40 9.57
N CYS A 221 4.05 -3.20 10.05
CA CYS A 221 4.61 -1.95 9.54
C CYS A 221 6.12 -1.84 9.77
N MET A 222 6.72 -2.69 10.62
CA MET A 222 8.15 -2.70 10.94
C MET A 222 8.69 -1.35 11.42
N GLY A 223 7.83 -0.53 12.01
CA GLY A 223 8.15 0.79 12.54
C GLY A 223 8.78 0.77 13.93
N ASP A 224 9.01 1.97 14.44
CA ASP A 224 9.34 2.17 15.85
C ASP A 224 8.09 2.00 16.75
N LYS A 225 8.31 2.15 18.06
CA LYS A 225 7.24 2.04 19.06
C LYS A 225 6.13 3.06 18.81
N GLN A 226 6.49 4.31 18.48
CA GLN A 226 5.52 5.38 18.29
C GLN A 226 4.60 5.11 17.09
N LEU A 227 5.16 4.65 15.95
CA LEU A 227 4.36 4.27 14.79
C LEU A 227 3.43 3.09 15.12
N THR A 228 3.96 2.08 15.82
CA THR A 228 3.19 0.89 16.21
C THR A 228 1.99 1.28 17.09
N GLU A 229 2.21 2.12 18.10
CA GLU A 229 1.16 2.60 19.01
C GLU A 229 0.11 3.46 18.29
N SER A 230 0.56 4.32 17.35
CA SER A 230 -0.33 5.14 16.54
C SER A 230 -1.24 4.28 15.66
N VAL A 231 -0.67 3.32 14.93
CA VAL A 231 -1.44 2.42 14.05
C VAL A 231 -2.42 1.58 14.87
N LEU A 232 -1.98 1.04 16.01
CA LEU A 232 -2.84 0.28 16.92
C LEU A 232 -4.04 1.10 17.41
N THR A 233 -3.78 2.31 17.93
CA THR A 233 -4.82 3.19 18.48
C THR A 233 -5.83 3.58 17.40
N THR A 234 -5.36 4.01 16.23
CA THR A 234 -6.24 4.37 15.10
C THR A 234 -7.07 3.17 14.62
N THR A 235 -6.49 1.97 14.61
CA THR A 235 -7.23 0.76 14.20
C THR A 235 -8.36 0.43 15.17
N LEU A 236 -8.08 0.50 16.47
CA LEU A 236 -9.09 0.22 17.50
C LEU A 236 -10.19 1.27 17.57
N GLU A 237 -9.85 2.55 17.38
CA GLU A 237 -10.82 3.63 17.24
C GLU A 237 -11.74 3.40 16.03
N ALA A 238 -11.17 3.03 14.88
CA ALA A 238 -11.95 2.72 13.67
C ALA A 238 -12.85 1.48 13.84
N LEU A 239 -12.46 0.53 14.70
CA LEU A 239 -13.29 -0.62 15.09
C LEU A 239 -14.37 -0.26 16.13
N GLY A 240 -14.33 0.94 16.70
CA GLY A 240 -15.27 1.44 17.70
C GLY A 240 -14.93 1.05 19.14
N TRP A 241 -13.69 0.63 19.42
CA TRP A 241 -13.24 0.32 20.77
C TRP A 241 -12.84 1.61 21.50
N VAL A 242 -13.49 1.86 22.63
CA VAL A 242 -13.30 3.02 23.50
C VAL A 242 -13.14 2.55 24.95
N ASP A 243 -12.55 3.39 25.79
CA ASP A 243 -12.47 3.13 27.22
C ASP A 243 -13.81 3.40 27.94
N ASP A 244 -13.84 3.18 29.26
CA ASP A 244 -15.02 3.39 30.10
C ASP A 244 -15.53 4.85 30.11
N SER A 245 -14.70 5.81 29.69
CA SER A 245 -15.06 7.23 29.55
C SER A 245 -15.59 7.59 28.16
N GLY A 246 -15.55 6.64 27.21
CA GLY A 246 -15.89 6.85 25.81
C GLY A 246 -14.78 7.49 24.99
N ALA A 247 -13.55 7.57 25.53
CA ALA A 247 -12.38 8.06 24.81
C ALA A 247 -11.71 6.92 24.01
N PRO A 248 -10.92 7.24 22.96
CA PRO A 248 -10.19 6.23 22.20
C PRO A 248 -9.31 5.34 23.09
N LEU A 249 -9.38 4.03 22.88
CA LEU A 249 -8.60 3.06 23.64
C LEU A 249 -7.10 3.19 23.31
N LEU A 250 -6.31 3.61 24.30
CA LEU A 250 -4.87 3.81 24.14
C LEU A 250 -4.09 2.50 24.02
N ALA A 251 -2.93 2.57 23.37
CA ALA A 251 -2.07 1.41 23.09
C ALA A 251 -1.75 0.55 24.32
N ASP A 252 -1.39 1.14 25.47
CA ASP A 252 -1.07 0.36 26.67
C ASP A 252 -2.26 -0.48 27.15
N ALA A 253 -3.48 0.07 27.09
CA ALA A 253 -4.70 -0.66 27.45
C ALA A 253 -5.01 -1.75 26.43
N ALA A 254 -4.87 -1.45 25.14
CA ALA A 254 -5.00 -2.42 24.06
C ALA A 254 -4.02 -3.60 24.18
N LEU A 255 -2.75 -3.34 24.49
CA LEU A 255 -1.74 -4.38 24.68
C LEU A 255 -2.06 -5.27 25.90
N ASN A 256 -2.64 -4.70 26.96
CA ASN A 256 -3.09 -5.50 28.11
C ASN A 256 -4.27 -6.43 27.75
N LEU A 257 -5.15 -6.01 26.84
CA LEU A 257 -6.26 -6.83 26.37
C LEU A 257 -5.81 -8.06 25.56
N CYS A 258 -4.61 -8.03 24.97
CA CYS A 258 -4.03 -9.13 24.20
C CYS A 258 -2.70 -9.69 24.76
N ALA A 259 -2.51 -9.56 26.08
CA ALA A 259 -1.26 -9.90 26.75
C ALA A 259 -0.84 -11.38 26.58
N ASP A 260 -1.80 -12.31 26.60
CA ASP A 260 -1.53 -13.75 26.46
C ASP A 260 -0.97 -14.07 25.07
N SER A 261 -1.55 -13.49 24.02
CA SER A 261 -1.02 -13.62 22.67
C SER A 261 0.31 -12.90 22.48
N LEU A 262 0.49 -11.73 23.07
CA LEU A 262 1.76 -10.99 23.02
C LEU A 262 2.90 -11.75 23.69
N ALA A 263 2.61 -12.50 24.77
CA ALA A 263 3.59 -13.38 25.40
C ALA A 263 4.10 -14.46 24.43
N VAL A 264 3.19 -15.05 23.63
CA VAL A 264 3.58 -16.02 22.58
C VAL A 264 4.39 -15.35 21.48
N LEU A 265 4.00 -14.15 21.01
CA LEU A 265 4.77 -13.40 20.01
C LEU A 265 6.18 -13.06 20.51
N THR A 266 6.31 -12.72 21.79
CA THR A 266 7.62 -12.48 22.43
C THR A 266 8.44 -13.77 22.51
N GLN A 267 7.81 -14.89 22.86
CA GLN A 267 8.47 -16.21 22.93
C GLN A 267 9.05 -16.66 21.58
N VAL A 268 8.33 -16.39 20.48
CA VAL A 268 8.83 -16.67 19.12
C VAL A 268 9.70 -15.55 18.55
N ARG A 269 10.03 -14.54 19.37
CA ARG A 269 10.89 -13.41 19.04
C ARG A 269 10.35 -12.53 17.90
N ALA A 270 9.03 -12.47 17.73
CA ALA A 270 8.38 -11.52 16.83
C ALA A 270 8.40 -10.08 17.39
N THR A 271 8.43 -9.93 18.71
CA THR A 271 8.48 -8.65 19.42
C THR A 271 9.30 -8.76 20.70
N GLY A 272 9.49 -7.62 21.39
CA GLY A 272 10.24 -7.52 22.63
C GLY A 272 11.75 -7.29 22.45
N PRO A 273 12.52 -7.25 23.56
CA PRO A 273 13.95 -6.91 23.55
C PRO A 273 14.82 -7.86 22.74
N GLU A 274 14.41 -9.13 22.62
CA GLU A 274 15.12 -10.17 21.88
C GLU A 274 14.55 -10.43 20.49
N ALA A 275 13.71 -9.52 19.98
CA ALA A 275 13.09 -9.64 18.66
C ALA A 275 14.13 -9.93 17.57
N LEU A 276 13.76 -10.76 16.61
CA LEU A 276 14.58 -10.99 15.42
C LEU A 276 14.73 -9.70 14.60
N ALA A 277 15.71 -9.70 13.68
CA ALA A 277 15.86 -8.59 12.74
C ALA A 277 14.58 -8.41 11.90
N PRO A 278 14.26 -7.18 11.43
CA PRO A 278 13.03 -6.91 10.68
C PRO A 278 12.73 -7.90 9.56
N VAL A 279 13.74 -8.27 8.77
CA VAL A 279 13.61 -9.23 7.66
C VAL A 279 13.17 -10.62 8.12
N ASP A 280 13.76 -11.14 9.20
CA ASP A 280 13.43 -12.47 9.73
C ASP A 280 12.03 -12.50 10.38
N ARG A 281 11.60 -11.36 10.95
CA ARG A 281 10.24 -11.23 11.50
C ARG A 281 9.16 -11.29 10.43
N LEU A 282 9.45 -10.92 9.18
CA LEU A 282 8.48 -11.01 8.08
C LEU A 282 7.96 -12.43 7.93
N ASP A 283 8.80 -13.46 8.06
CA ASP A 283 8.36 -14.85 7.96
C ASP A 283 7.44 -15.26 9.12
N LEU A 284 7.65 -14.72 10.32
CA LEU A 284 6.73 -14.92 11.46
C LEU A 284 5.36 -14.31 11.16
N PHE A 285 5.32 -13.07 10.64
CA PHE A 285 4.05 -12.40 10.32
C PHE A 285 3.36 -12.99 9.09
N ARG A 286 4.11 -13.44 8.08
CA ARG A 286 3.57 -14.26 6.98
C ARG A 286 2.88 -15.51 7.51
N ALA A 287 3.55 -16.26 8.38
CA ALA A 287 3.00 -17.48 8.97
C ALA A 287 1.79 -17.22 9.89
N LEU A 288 1.79 -16.08 10.60
CA LEU A 288 0.71 -15.67 11.48
C LEU A 288 -0.54 -15.23 10.70
N LEU A 289 -0.36 -14.40 9.67
CA LEU A 289 -1.46 -13.73 8.98
C LEU A 289 -2.03 -14.54 7.83
N ARG A 290 -1.27 -15.48 7.25
CA ARG A 290 -1.76 -16.35 6.19
C ARG A 290 -2.87 -17.27 6.67
N ARG A 291 -3.80 -17.56 5.76
CA ARG A 291 -4.89 -18.52 5.95
C ARG A 291 -4.40 -19.95 6.12
#